data_AF-A0A1C3CVH7-F1
#
_entry.id   AF-A0A1C3CVH7-F1
#
_cell.length_a   1.000
_cell.length_b   1.000
_cell.length_c   1.000
_cell.angle_alpha   90.00
_cell.angle_beta   90.00
_cell.angle_gamma   90.00
#
_symmetry.space_group_name_H-M   'P 1'
#
loop_
_entity.id
_entity.type
_entity.pdbx_description
1 polymer ?
#
loop_
_entity_poly.entity_id
_entity_poly.type
_entity_poly.pdbx_seq_one_letter_code
_entity_poly.pdbx_strand_id
1 'polypeptide(L)'
;MKRQNRQFEKFDTFELFSAFTSKYSINIQDETSLNTFLKEIKKSLERSQKTDITIHGKRIEMLFAYVVGALGSAKLVKQEDAGNLFTATTEIEMPDYRIILKNDEQILVEVKNFSSNDPHKKFVIKKEYYKKLENYSNIMGVPLYISVYFRLFNHWVLLPIKAFDEEEEQYTIDFIQAISRSEMSKIGDCILATTPDLEFRLLTDEDSAQEISNDNAGKVIFTPKVSKIYCNNKLLETKLENELAFYLMKYSTWKETKQELIIEKGKLYGVRFIYSAEKNEGELFANLGWRSSMISEVFKTLTIKDDKVIATESFLNPSEFSIQIPDNYKEKFNDLPLLIFIPLPNYEKLKRVEIL
;
A
#
# COMPACT_ATOMS: atom_id res chain seq x y z
N MET A 1 1.33 5.50 -12.42
CA MET A 1 0.00 6.05 -12.75
C MET A 1 -0.14 7.43 -12.11
N LYS A 2 -0.76 8.40 -12.79
CA LYS A 2 -1.06 9.74 -12.23
C LYS A 2 -2.53 9.81 -11.83
N ARG A 3 -2.84 10.47 -10.71
CA ARG A 3 -4.22 10.76 -10.33
C ARG A 3 -4.73 11.96 -11.13
N GLN A 4 -5.95 11.88 -11.64
CA GLN A 4 -6.63 13.06 -12.18
C GLN A 4 -7.38 13.76 -11.06
N ASN A 5 -7.05 15.04 -10.82
CA ASN A 5 -7.70 15.82 -9.78
C ASN A 5 -9.01 16.40 -10.32
N ARG A 6 -10.12 16.12 -9.63
CA ARG A 6 -11.40 16.81 -9.85
C ARG A 6 -11.31 18.21 -9.25
N GLN A 7 -11.96 19.21 -9.85
CA GLN A 7 -12.13 20.53 -9.22
C GLN A 7 -13.21 20.44 -8.14
N PHE A 8 -12.89 19.78 -7.03
CA PHE A 8 -13.84 19.43 -5.97
C PHE A 8 -14.44 20.67 -5.31
N GLU A 9 -13.68 21.77 -5.22
CA GLU A 9 -14.18 23.03 -4.66
C GLU A 9 -15.31 23.62 -5.51
N LYS A 10 -15.32 23.32 -6.82
CA LYS A 10 -16.33 23.83 -7.74
C LYS A 10 -17.48 22.84 -7.95
N PHE A 11 -17.15 21.62 -8.36
CA PHE A 11 -18.17 20.66 -8.80
C PHE A 11 -18.74 19.87 -7.62
N ASP A 12 -17.89 19.28 -6.77
CA ASP A 12 -18.36 18.41 -5.68
C ASP A 12 -19.11 19.22 -4.62
N THR A 13 -18.65 20.45 -4.33
CA THR A 13 -19.33 21.36 -3.41
C THR A 13 -20.74 21.71 -3.90
N PHE A 14 -20.89 21.99 -5.20
CA PHE A 14 -22.19 22.28 -5.80
C PHE A 14 -23.08 21.05 -5.91
N GLU A 15 -22.53 19.89 -6.28
CA GLU A 15 -23.26 18.60 -6.32
C GLU A 15 -23.79 18.23 -4.93
N LEU A 16 -22.98 18.38 -3.89
CA LEU A 16 -23.38 18.13 -2.50
C LEU A 16 -24.49 19.09 -2.06
N PHE A 17 -24.37 20.38 -2.40
CA PHE A 17 -25.42 21.35 -2.10
C PHE A 17 -26.71 21.06 -2.87
N SER A 18 -26.63 20.71 -4.16
CA SER A 18 -27.77 20.35 -5.00
C SER A 18 -28.50 19.10 -4.48
N ALA A 19 -27.76 18.10 -4.02
CA ALA A 19 -28.33 16.89 -3.42
C ALA A 19 -29.04 17.22 -2.10
N PHE A 20 -28.44 18.08 -1.28
CA PHE A 20 -29.06 18.58 -0.05
C PHE A 20 -30.35 19.34 -0.33
N THR A 21 -30.33 20.30 -1.26
CA THR A 21 -31.52 21.11 -1.57
C THR A 21 -32.66 20.27 -2.12
N SER A 22 -32.34 19.27 -2.95
CA SER A 22 -33.32 18.30 -3.45
C SER A 22 -33.95 17.47 -2.32
N LYS A 23 -33.13 16.91 -1.43
CA LYS A 23 -33.60 16.09 -0.30
C LYS A 23 -34.53 16.85 0.65
N TYR A 24 -34.23 18.11 0.93
CA TYR A 24 -35.03 18.93 1.85
C TYR A 24 -36.07 19.81 1.15
N SER A 25 -36.21 19.70 -0.17
CA SER A 25 -37.14 20.49 -0.98
C SER A 25 -37.01 22.01 -0.77
N ILE A 26 -35.76 22.50 -0.68
CA ILE A 26 -35.43 23.93 -0.50
C ILE A 26 -34.84 24.51 -1.79
N ASN A 27 -34.86 25.84 -1.92
CA ASN A 27 -34.44 26.53 -3.14
C ASN A 27 -32.90 26.66 -3.20
N ILE A 28 -32.29 26.16 -4.27
CA ILE A 28 -30.83 26.22 -4.49
C ILE A 28 -30.29 27.65 -4.68
N GLN A 29 -31.15 28.60 -5.05
CA GLN A 29 -30.77 30.01 -5.24
C GLN A 29 -30.96 30.87 -3.98
N ASP A 30 -31.51 30.31 -2.91
CA ASP A 30 -31.83 31.07 -1.71
C ASP A 30 -30.68 31.05 -0.68
N GLU A 31 -30.37 32.22 -0.13
CA GLU A 31 -29.30 32.42 0.83
C GLU A 31 -29.62 31.75 2.20
N THR A 32 -30.89 31.63 2.58
CA THR A 32 -31.25 30.93 3.82
C THR A 32 -31.03 29.41 3.71
N SER A 33 -31.17 28.87 2.50
CA SER A 33 -30.88 27.47 2.17
C SER A 33 -29.38 27.17 2.26
N LEU A 34 -28.52 28.09 1.79
CA LEU A 34 -27.07 27.99 1.93
C LEU A 34 -26.65 27.98 3.41
N ASN A 35 -27.20 28.88 4.23
CA ASN A 35 -26.87 28.94 5.66
C ASN A 35 -27.27 27.66 6.41
N THR A 36 -28.44 27.10 6.08
CA THR A 36 -28.89 25.81 6.63
C THR A 36 -27.95 24.68 6.24
N PHE A 37 -27.55 24.61 4.97
CA PHE A 37 -26.59 23.64 4.47
C PHE A 37 -25.25 23.71 5.22
N LEU A 38 -24.65 24.91 5.34
CA LEU A 38 -23.38 25.09 6.04
C LEU A 38 -23.45 24.63 7.50
N LYS A 39 -24.57 24.89 8.18
CA LYS A 39 -24.79 24.47 9.57
C LYS A 39 -24.84 22.94 9.69
N GLU A 40 -25.56 22.26 8.81
CA GLU A 40 -25.70 20.79 8.85
C GLU A 40 -24.42 20.08 8.40
N ILE A 41 -23.75 20.58 7.37
CA ILE A 41 -22.44 20.05 6.93
C ILE A 41 -21.40 20.20 8.04
N LYS A 42 -21.33 21.35 8.71
CA LYS A 42 -20.43 21.55 9.85
C LYS A 42 -20.66 20.49 10.93
N LYS A 43 -21.91 20.27 11.34
CA LYS A 43 -22.25 19.23 12.33
C LYS A 43 -21.86 17.83 11.85
N SER A 44 -22.07 17.53 10.58
CA SER A 44 -21.71 16.23 10.00
C SER A 44 -20.20 16.02 10.02
N LEU A 45 -19.41 17.01 9.59
CA LEU A 45 -17.95 16.95 9.60
C LEU A 45 -17.40 16.80 11.02
N GLU A 46 -17.93 17.56 11.98
CA GLU A 46 -17.53 17.46 13.39
C GLU A 46 -17.80 16.06 13.99
N ARG A 47 -18.83 15.35 13.52
CA ARG A 47 -19.10 13.96 13.91
C ARG A 47 -18.16 12.97 13.23
N SER A 48 -17.96 13.12 11.92
CA SER A 48 -17.09 12.24 11.13
C SER A 48 -15.63 12.32 11.61
N GLN A 49 -15.15 13.52 11.94
CA GLN A 49 -13.80 13.74 12.50
C GLN A 49 -13.57 13.05 13.85
N LYS A 50 -14.64 12.74 14.59
CA LYS A 50 -14.57 12.04 15.88
C LYS A 50 -14.76 10.52 15.76
N THR A 51 -15.01 10.02 14.55
CA THR A 51 -15.31 8.60 14.32
C THR A 51 -14.12 7.91 13.66
N ASP A 52 -13.22 7.39 14.50
CA ASP A 52 -11.98 6.74 14.04
C ASP A 52 -12.26 5.61 13.04
N ILE A 53 -13.34 4.84 13.23
CA ILE A 53 -13.72 3.73 12.36
C ILE A 53 -13.91 4.17 10.91
N THR A 54 -14.66 5.26 10.69
CA THR A 54 -14.95 5.78 9.35
C THR A 54 -13.69 6.32 8.68
N ILE A 55 -12.86 7.05 9.43
CA ILE A 55 -11.60 7.61 8.93
C ILE A 55 -10.65 6.48 8.53
N HIS A 56 -10.52 5.45 9.37
CA HIS A 56 -9.70 4.29 9.07
C HIS A 56 -10.22 3.51 7.87
N GLY A 57 -11.53 3.28 7.76
CA GLY A 57 -12.15 2.60 6.62
C GLY A 57 -11.83 3.32 5.31
N LYS A 58 -12.16 4.62 5.22
CA LYS A 58 -11.91 5.41 3.99
C LYS A 58 -10.43 5.47 3.63
N ARG A 59 -9.55 5.56 4.62
CA ARG A 59 -8.11 5.52 4.39
C ARG A 59 -7.64 4.19 3.78
N ILE A 60 -8.21 3.06 4.21
CA ILE A 60 -7.84 1.74 3.66
C ILE A 60 -8.39 1.55 2.25
N GLU A 61 -9.65 1.93 2.00
CA GLU A 61 -10.21 1.96 0.64
C GLU A 61 -9.32 2.77 -0.30
N MET A 62 -8.85 3.94 0.16
CA MET A 62 -8.04 4.80 -0.68
C MET A 62 -6.61 4.27 -0.85
N LEU A 63 -6.02 3.70 0.19
CA LEU A 63 -4.75 2.98 0.11
C LEU A 63 -4.76 1.90 -0.99
N PHE A 64 -5.87 1.15 -1.14
CA PHE A 64 -5.96 0.13 -2.19
C PHE A 64 -5.72 0.71 -3.60
N ALA A 65 -6.31 1.87 -3.92
CA ALA A 65 -6.10 2.53 -5.21
C ALA A 65 -4.62 2.93 -5.42
N TYR A 66 -3.95 3.40 -4.37
CA TYR A 66 -2.50 3.70 -4.43
C TYR A 66 -1.68 2.43 -4.64
N VAL A 67 -2.00 1.33 -3.95
CA VAL A 67 -1.35 0.02 -4.14
C VAL A 67 -1.47 -0.42 -5.59
N VAL A 68 -2.70 -0.51 -6.13
CA VAL A 68 -2.94 -0.94 -7.51
C VAL A 68 -2.21 -0.03 -8.51
N GLY A 69 -2.31 1.28 -8.34
CA GLY A 69 -1.68 2.26 -9.24
C GLY A 69 -0.15 2.27 -9.18
N ALA A 70 0.43 1.87 -8.05
CA ALA A 70 1.87 1.78 -7.83
C ALA A 70 2.48 0.44 -8.29
N LEU A 71 1.74 -0.66 -8.17
CA LEU A 71 2.23 -1.99 -8.58
C LEU A 71 2.56 -2.08 -10.08
N GLY A 72 1.86 -1.30 -10.90
CA GLY A 72 2.23 -1.02 -12.29
C GLY A 72 1.52 -1.85 -13.34
N SER A 73 0.62 -2.78 -12.97
CA SER A 73 -0.15 -3.61 -13.92
C SER A 73 -1.48 -2.99 -14.36
N ALA A 74 -1.96 -1.95 -13.69
CA ALA A 74 -3.20 -1.25 -14.06
C ALA A 74 -2.97 -0.17 -15.12
N LYS A 75 -3.86 -0.12 -16.13
CA LYS A 75 -4.05 1.01 -17.06
C LYS A 75 -4.95 2.07 -16.45
N LEU A 76 -6.01 1.66 -15.75
CA LEU A 76 -7.00 2.53 -15.13
C LEU A 76 -7.42 1.98 -13.77
N VAL A 77 -7.58 2.87 -12.79
CA VAL A 77 -8.25 2.61 -11.52
C VAL A 77 -9.31 3.68 -11.35
N LYS A 78 -10.58 3.29 -11.28
CA LYS A 78 -11.72 4.18 -11.09
C LYS A 78 -12.46 3.77 -9.83
N GLN A 79 -12.76 4.73 -8.97
CA GLN A 79 -13.72 4.52 -7.87
C GLN A 79 -15.11 4.28 -8.49
N GLU A 80 -15.66 3.09 -8.31
CA GLU A 80 -16.88 2.66 -8.99
C GLU A 80 -18.12 3.17 -8.26
N ASP A 81 -18.16 3.07 -6.93
CA ASP A 81 -19.23 3.58 -6.04
C ASP A 81 -19.38 5.12 -6.00
N ALA A 82 -18.59 5.85 -6.78
CA ALA A 82 -18.66 7.31 -6.87
C ALA A 82 -19.69 7.78 -7.91
N GLY A 83 -20.61 8.64 -7.49
CA GLY A 83 -21.59 9.32 -8.35
C GLY A 83 -23.02 8.79 -8.16
N ASN A 84 -23.91 9.21 -9.06
CA ASN A 84 -25.32 8.80 -9.02
C ASN A 84 -25.52 7.47 -9.73
N LEU A 85 -26.23 6.55 -9.08
CA LEU A 85 -26.71 5.31 -9.67
C LEU A 85 -28.22 5.40 -9.92
N PHE A 86 -28.63 5.15 -11.16
CA PHE A 86 -30.03 4.97 -11.52
C PHE A 86 -30.25 3.52 -11.89
N THR A 87 -31.17 2.86 -11.20
CA THR A 87 -31.40 1.43 -11.33
C THR A 87 -32.89 1.13 -11.25
N ALA A 88 -33.32 0.10 -11.97
CA ALA A 88 -34.69 -0.42 -11.88
C ALA A 88 -34.90 -1.35 -10.66
N THR A 89 -33.83 -1.69 -9.92
CA THR A 89 -33.86 -2.60 -8.77
C THR A 89 -33.08 -2.03 -7.59
N THR A 90 -33.53 -2.34 -6.38
CA THR A 90 -32.83 -2.00 -5.12
C THR A 90 -31.86 -3.09 -4.66
N GLU A 91 -31.83 -4.24 -5.33
CA GLU A 91 -31.01 -5.40 -4.94
C GLU A 91 -29.62 -5.39 -5.59
N ILE A 92 -28.99 -4.21 -5.64
CA ILE A 92 -27.65 -4.02 -6.17
C ILE A 92 -26.81 -3.15 -5.22
N GLU A 93 -25.53 -3.45 -5.16
CA GLU A 93 -24.53 -2.65 -4.46
C GLU A 93 -23.36 -2.45 -5.42
N MET A 94 -22.82 -1.23 -5.50
CA MET A 94 -21.66 -0.95 -6.33
C MET A 94 -20.38 -1.33 -5.57
N PRO A 95 -19.46 -2.09 -6.18
CA PRO A 95 -18.14 -2.29 -5.60
C PRO A 95 -17.35 -0.99 -5.50
N ASP A 96 -16.35 -0.93 -4.62
CA ASP A 96 -15.53 0.27 -4.43
C ASP A 96 -14.77 0.71 -5.70
N TYR A 97 -14.22 -0.24 -6.48
CA TYR A 97 -13.36 0.07 -7.62
C TYR A 97 -13.62 -0.76 -8.86
N ARG A 98 -13.36 -0.14 -10.01
CA ARG A 98 -13.15 -0.80 -11.30
C ARG A 98 -11.70 -0.61 -11.74
N ILE A 99 -11.05 -1.71 -12.11
CA ILE A 99 -9.66 -1.72 -12.57
C ILE A 99 -9.63 -2.24 -14.00
N ILE A 100 -8.91 -1.54 -14.88
CA ILE A 100 -8.56 -2.03 -16.22
C ILE A 100 -7.06 -2.32 -16.21
N LEU A 101 -6.69 -3.58 -16.47
CA LEU A 101 -5.31 -4.06 -16.46
C LEU A 101 -4.62 -3.82 -17.81
N LYS A 102 -3.30 -3.94 -17.83
CA LYS A 102 -2.49 -3.77 -19.06
C LYS A 102 -2.84 -4.74 -20.18
N ASN A 103 -3.37 -5.90 -19.85
CA ASN A 103 -3.90 -6.89 -20.80
C ASN A 103 -5.37 -6.63 -21.20
N ASP A 104 -5.93 -5.46 -20.88
CA ASP A 104 -7.33 -5.05 -21.15
C ASP A 104 -8.41 -5.83 -20.38
N GLU A 105 -7.99 -6.74 -19.51
CA GLU A 105 -8.89 -7.38 -18.59
C GLU A 105 -9.43 -6.38 -17.57
N GLN A 106 -10.72 -6.51 -17.25
CA GLN A 106 -11.40 -5.64 -16.31
C GLN A 106 -11.84 -6.43 -15.09
N ILE A 107 -11.73 -5.82 -13.92
CA ILE A 107 -12.24 -6.38 -12.67
C ILE A 107 -12.95 -5.31 -11.86
N LEU A 108 -14.00 -5.71 -11.16
CA LEU A 108 -14.62 -4.96 -10.08
C LEU A 108 -14.03 -5.46 -8.76
N VAL A 109 -13.77 -4.55 -7.84
CA VAL A 109 -13.16 -4.87 -6.55
C VAL A 109 -13.92 -4.18 -5.43
N GLU A 110 -14.40 -4.99 -4.49
CA GLU A 110 -14.85 -4.55 -3.18
C GLU A 110 -13.69 -4.61 -2.20
N VAL A 111 -13.42 -3.54 -1.47
CA VAL A 111 -12.28 -3.40 -0.55
C VAL A 111 -12.75 -3.51 0.89
N LYS A 112 -12.11 -4.41 1.64
CA LYS A 112 -12.39 -4.63 3.05
C LYS A 112 -11.12 -4.55 3.87
N ASN A 113 -11.28 -4.09 5.10
CA ASN A 113 -10.22 -4.05 6.10
C ASN A 113 -10.52 -5.09 7.19
N PHE A 114 -9.52 -5.90 7.54
CA PHE A 114 -9.64 -6.88 8.61
C PHE A 114 -8.49 -6.72 9.62
N SER A 115 -8.85 -6.50 10.88
CA SER A 115 -7.88 -6.26 11.95
C SER A 115 -7.94 -7.38 12.98
N SER A 116 -7.09 -8.39 12.81
CA SER A 116 -6.84 -9.45 13.77
C SER A 116 -5.39 -9.90 13.68
N ASN A 117 -4.80 -10.26 14.83
CA ASN A 117 -3.47 -10.83 14.94
C ASN A 117 -3.50 -12.37 15.00
N ASP A 118 -4.69 -12.97 15.08
CA ASP A 118 -4.88 -14.41 14.98
C ASP A 118 -5.01 -14.79 13.49
N PRO A 119 -4.04 -15.53 12.92
CA PRO A 119 -4.07 -15.90 11.50
C PRO A 119 -5.21 -16.86 11.14
N HIS A 120 -5.84 -17.51 12.12
CA HIS A 120 -6.96 -18.42 11.92
C HIS A 120 -8.32 -17.78 12.17
N LYS A 121 -8.36 -16.52 12.65
CA LYS A 121 -9.62 -15.79 12.77
C LYS A 121 -10.18 -15.53 11.37
N LYS A 122 -11.39 -16.04 11.15
CA LYS A 122 -12.09 -15.91 9.87
C LYS A 122 -12.55 -14.46 9.63
N PHE A 123 -12.24 -13.95 8.44
CA PHE A 123 -12.95 -12.86 7.80
C PHE A 123 -14.26 -13.41 7.21
N VAL A 124 -15.32 -12.60 7.24
CA VAL A 124 -16.70 -13.05 6.96
C VAL A 124 -17.38 -12.07 6.00
N ILE A 125 -18.06 -12.60 4.99
CA ILE A 125 -18.95 -11.87 4.09
C ILE A 125 -20.33 -12.52 4.14
N LYS A 126 -21.37 -11.73 4.44
CA LYS A 126 -22.75 -12.23 4.38
C LYS A 126 -23.16 -12.50 2.93
N LYS A 127 -23.84 -13.63 2.68
CA LYS A 127 -24.31 -13.98 1.33
C LYS A 127 -25.26 -12.95 0.75
N GLU A 128 -26.17 -12.40 1.55
CA GLU A 128 -27.10 -11.35 1.11
C GLU A 128 -26.36 -10.12 0.58
N TYR A 129 -25.31 -9.70 1.28
CA TYR A 129 -24.49 -8.56 0.85
C TYR A 129 -23.70 -8.87 -0.43
N TYR A 130 -23.04 -10.03 -0.48
CA TYR A 130 -22.31 -10.45 -1.69
C TYR A 130 -23.23 -10.54 -2.91
N LYS A 131 -24.46 -11.04 -2.74
CA LYS A 131 -25.45 -11.17 -3.83
C LYS A 131 -25.78 -9.81 -4.48
N LYS A 132 -25.82 -8.73 -3.71
CA LYS A 132 -26.05 -7.36 -4.24
C LYS A 132 -24.88 -6.90 -5.10
N LEU A 133 -23.64 -7.16 -4.67
CA LEU A 133 -22.44 -6.88 -5.46
C LEU A 133 -22.38 -7.75 -6.73
N GLU A 134 -22.72 -9.03 -6.60
CA GLU A 134 -22.76 -9.98 -7.72
C GLU A 134 -23.81 -9.59 -8.76
N ASN A 135 -24.99 -9.15 -8.34
CA ASN A 135 -26.00 -8.62 -9.26
C ASN A 135 -25.47 -7.43 -10.08
N TYR A 136 -24.78 -6.49 -9.42
CA TYR A 136 -24.14 -5.37 -10.12
C TYR A 136 -23.06 -5.87 -11.11
N SER A 137 -22.18 -6.76 -10.67
CA SER A 137 -21.14 -7.39 -11.49
C SER A 137 -21.72 -8.06 -12.75
N ASN A 138 -22.83 -8.78 -12.60
CA ASN A 138 -23.53 -9.46 -13.69
C ASN A 138 -24.12 -8.46 -14.70
N ILE A 139 -24.73 -7.36 -14.23
CA ILE A 139 -25.25 -6.30 -15.10
C ILE A 139 -24.11 -5.66 -15.92
N MET A 140 -22.96 -5.43 -15.27
CA MET A 140 -21.81 -4.81 -15.91
C MET A 140 -21.00 -5.75 -16.81
N GLY A 141 -21.19 -7.08 -16.66
CA GLY A 141 -20.41 -8.09 -17.37
C GLY A 141 -18.93 -8.09 -17.00
N VAL A 142 -18.59 -7.69 -15.76
CA VAL A 142 -17.21 -7.57 -15.27
C VAL A 142 -17.03 -8.43 -14.02
N PRO A 143 -16.02 -9.32 -13.94
CA PRO A 143 -15.78 -10.18 -12.77
C PRO A 143 -15.59 -9.40 -11.46
N LEU A 144 -16.21 -9.87 -10.38
CA LEU A 144 -16.10 -9.32 -9.04
C LEU A 144 -15.02 -10.03 -8.21
N TYR A 145 -14.22 -9.23 -7.53
CA TYR A 145 -13.22 -9.67 -6.55
C TYR A 145 -13.44 -8.95 -5.22
N ILE A 146 -13.04 -9.62 -4.15
CA ILE A 146 -12.95 -9.03 -2.81
C ILE A 146 -11.47 -8.84 -2.48
N SER A 147 -11.07 -7.59 -2.26
CA SER A 147 -9.75 -7.25 -1.75
C SER A 147 -9.82 -7.09 -0.24
N VAL A 148 -8.99 -7.84 0.49
CA VAL A 148 -8.95 -7.75 1.96
C VAL A 148 -7.57 -7.29 2.40
N TYR A 149 -7.52 -6.19 3.14
CA TYR A 149 -6.32 -5.77 3.85
C TYR A 149 -6.30 -6.35 5.25
N PHE A 150 -5.41 -7.31 5.46
CA PHE A 150 -5.10 -7.86 6.78
C PHE A 150 -4.16 -6.89 7.50
N ARG A 151 -4.74 -5.86 8.13
CA ARG A 151 -4.01 -4.68 8.63
C ARG A 151 -2.85 -5.01 9.57
N LEU A 152 -3.07 -5.94 10.51
CA LEU A 152 -2.04 -6.28 11.51
C LEU A 152 -0.90 -7.14 10.92
N PHE A 153 -1.10 -7.72 9.74
CA PHE A 153 -0.08 -8.43 8.97
C PHE A 153 0.52 -7.56 7.84
N ASN A 154 0.03 -6.32 7.66
CA ASN A 154 0.34 -5.44 6.53
C ASN A 154 0.29 -6.20 5.19
N HIS A 155 -0.82 -6.88 4.91
CA HIS A 155 -0.89 -7.76 3.75
C HIS A 155 -2.22 -7.62 3.01
N TRP A 156 -2.13 -7.54 1.68
CA TRP A 156 -3.28 -7.46 0.79
C TRP A 156 -3.51 -8.80 0.13
N VAL A 157 -4.78 -9.18 0.00
CA VAL A 157 -5.20 -10.30 -0.84
C VAL A 157 -6.27 -9.84 -1.81
N LEU A 158 -6.36 -10.48 -2.97
CA LEU A 158 -7.39 -10.26 -3.98
C LEU A 158 -8.04 -11.61 -4.28
N LEU A 159 -9.32 -11.76 -3.94
CA LEU A 159 -9.96 -13.06 -3.88
C LEU A 159 -11.26 -13.07 -4.71
N PRO A 160 -11.43 -13.99 -5.67
CA PRO A 160 -12.76 -14.28 -6.21
C PRO A 160 -13.59 -15.01 -5.15
N ILE A 161 -14.92 -15.03 -5.29
CA ILE A 161 -15.78 -15.67 -4.27
C ILE A 161 -15.49 -17.17 -4.08
N LYS A 162 -15.09 -17.87 -5.15
CA LYS A 162 -14.68 -19.28 -5.11
C LYS A 162 -13.47 -19.57 -4.20
N ALA A 163 -12.73 -18.54 -3.81
CA ALA A 163 -11.61 -18.67 -2.88
C ALA A 163 -12.07 -18.79 -1.42
N PHE A 164 -13.31 -18.42 -1.11
CA PHE A 164 -13.85 -18.49 0.24
C PHE A 164 -14.45 -19.87 0.51
N ASP A 165 -14.43 -20.28 1.77
CA ASP A 165 -15.22 -21.41 2.23
C ASP A 165 -16.69 -20.96 2.35
N GLU A 166 -17.59 -21.69 1.69
CA GLU A 166 -19.02 -21.42 1.75
C GLU A 166 -19.66 -22.09 2.98
N GLU A 167 -20.39 -21.29 3.75
CA GLU A 167 -21.25 -21.72 4.86
C GLU A 167 -22.71 -21.36 4.52
N GLU A 168 -23.69 -21.68 5.37
CA GLU A 168 -25.13 -21.50 5.04
C GLU A 168 -25.47 -20.05 4.65
N GLU A 169 -25.11 -19.08 5.50
CA GLU A 169 -25.46 -17.65 5.36
C GLU A 169 -24.28 -16.74 4.99
N GLN A 170 -23.07 -17.31 4.90
CA GLN A 170 -21.85 -16.53 4.79
C GLN A 170 -20.74 -17.23 4.02
N TYR A 171 -19.82 -16.43 3.49
CA TYR A 171 -18.54 -16.85 2.96
C TYR A 171 -17.45 -16.49 3.96
N THR A 172 -16.52 -17.41 4.22
CA THR A 172 -15.46 -17.21 5.21
C THR A 172 -14.08 -17.56 4.68
N ILE A 173 -13.05 -16.88 5.19
CA ILE A 173 -11.65 -17.21 4.89
C ILE A 173 -10.75 -16.72 6.04
N ASP A 174 -9.74 -17.50 6.40
CA ASP A 174 -8.70 -17.05 7.33
C ASP A 174 -7.48 -16.49 6.60
N PHE A 175 -6.52 -15.92 7.33
CA PHE A 175 -5.36 -15.27 6.72
C PHE A 175 -4.48 -16.26 5.92
N ILE A 176 -4.29 -17.47 6.45
CA ILE A 176 -3.44 -18.49 5.84
C ILE A 176 -4.00 -18.95 4.49
N GLN A 177 -5.30 -19.27 4.45
CA GLN A 177 -5.98 -19.63 3.21
C GLN A 177 -6.02 -18.42 2.26
N ALA A 178 -6.29 -17.22 2.77
CA ALA A 178 -6.37 -16.01 1.96
C ALA A 178 -5.07 -15.70 1.20
N ILE A 179 -3.91 -15.78 1.84
CA ILE A 179 -2.62 -15.60 1.15
C ILE A 179 -2.45 -16.66 0.06
N SER A 180 -2.72 -17.92 0.38
CA SER A 180 -2.52 -19.02 -0.56
C SER A 180 -3.43 -18.94 -1.78
N ARG A 181 -4.65 -18.41 -1.62
CA ARG A 181 -5.68 -18.31 -2.67
C ARG A 181 -5.69 -16.94 -3.37
N SER A 182 -4.77 -16.05 -3.01
CA SER A 182 -4.73 -14.67 -3.49
C SER A 182 -4.32 -14.56 -4.96
N GLU A 183 -5.03 -13.71 -5.70
CA GLU A 183 -4.74 -13.33 -7.08
C GLU A 183 -4.06 -11.95 -7.18
N MET A 184 -3.42 -11.45 -6.11
CA MET A 184 -2.75 -10.13 -6.13
C MET A 184 -1.68 -9.99 -7.22
N SER A 185 -1.07 -11.09 -7.68
CA SER A 185 -0.14 -11.09 -8.82
C SER A 185 -0.77 -10.60 -10.11
N LYS A 186 -2.09 -10.75 -10.27
CA LYS A 186 -2.87 -10.23 -11.40
C LYS A 186 -2.83 -8.72 -11.50
N ILE A 187 -2.74 -8.02 -10.37
CA ILE A 187 -2.56 -6.56 -10.30
C ILE A 187 -1.10 -6.12 -10.12
N GLY A 188 -0.15 -7.05 -10.30
CA GLY A 188 1.29 -6.76 -10.33
C GLY A 188 2.01 -6.90 -9.00
N ASP A 189 1.37 -7.48 -7.98
CA ASP A 189 2.05 -7.76 -6.71
C ASP A 189 2.99 -8.95 -6.83
N CYS A 190 4.08 -8.90 -6.07
CA CYS A 190 5.07 -9.95 -6.02
C CYS A 190 5.88 -9.84 -4.73
N ILE A 191 6.59 -10.92 -4.41
CA ILE A 191 7.58 -10.93 -3.33
C ILE A 191 8.92 -10.57 -3.94
N LEU A 192 9.63 -9.65 -3.29
CA LEU A 192 10.99 -9.28 -3.66
C LEU A 192 11.99 -9.93 -2.72
N ALA A 193 13.15 -10.31 -3.26
CA ALA A 193 14.31 -10.70 -2.49
C ALA A 193 15.58 -10.15 -3.14
N THR A 194 16.60 -9.86 -2.33
CA THR A 194 17.92 -9.40 -2.79
C THR A 194 19.02 -10.08 -1.98
N THR A 195 20.26 -9.95 -2.41
CA THR A 195 21.42 -10.45 -1.66
C THR A 195 21.73 -9.49 -0.50
N PRO A 196 21.71 -9.97 0.76
CA PRO A 196 22.17 -9.17 1.89
C PRO A 196 23.71 -9.04 1.87
N ASP A 197 24.29 -8.01 2.48
CA ASP A 197 23.62 -6.89 3.16
C ASP A 197 23.35 -5.72 2.21
N LEU A 198 22.37 -4.88 2.55
CA LEU A 198 22.22 -3.55 1.98
C LEU A 198 22.88 -2.54 2.91
N GLU A 199 23.80 -1.73 2.39
CA GLU A 199 24.56 -0.77 3.20
C GLU A 199 24.41 0.65 2.64
N PHE A 200 24.05 1.60 3.49
CA PHE A 200 24.03 3.03 3.17
C PHE A 200 25.18 3.73 3.88
N ARG A 201 26.08 4.35 3.11
CA ARG A 201 27.22 5.12 3.64
C ARG A 201 27.01 6.61 3.42
N LEU A 202 27.13 7.38 4.47
CA LEU A 202 27.36 8.83 4.40
C LEU A 202 28.85 9.07 4.59
N LEU A 203 29.51 9.70 3.63
CA LEU A 203 30.96 9.90 3.60
C LEU A 203 31.31 11.38 3.51
N THR A 204 32.45 11.74 4.09
CA THR A 204 33.09 13.05 3.94
C THR A 204 34.39 12.96 3.14
N ASP A 205 34.92 14.10 2.70
CA ASP A 205 36.26 14.22 2.12
C ASP A 205 37.34 14.37 3.21
N GLU A 206 38.61 14.20 2.82
CA GLU A 206 39.78 14.33 3.70
C GLU A 206 39.87 15.69 4.38
N ASP A 207 39.57 16.75 3.63
CA ASP A 207 39.67 18.14 4.10
C ASP A 207 38.66 18.44 5.20
N SER A 208 37.51 17.75 5.19
CA SER A 208 36.45 17.90 6.18
C SER A 208 36.51 16.84 7.29
N ALA A 209 37.30 15.78 7.14
CA ALA A 209 37.43 14.71 8.13
C ALA A 209 38.07 15.22 9.43
N GLN A 210 37.38 15.01 10.55
CA GLN A 210 37.78 15.51 11.87
C GLN A 210 38.37 14.40 12.72
N GLU A 211 39.40 14.72 13.52
CA GLU A 211 39.93 13.81 14.54
C GLU A 211 38.88 13.54 15.63
N ILE A 212 38.83 12.30 16.08
CA ILE A 212 37.97 11.93 17.21
C ILE A 212 38.75 12.25 18.49
N SER A 213 38.38 13.37 19.12
CA SER A 213 38.93 13.77 20.42
C SER A 213 38.60 12.75 21.50
N ASN A 214 39.60 12.36 22.30
CA ASN A 214 39.40 11.56 23.51
C ASN A 214 38.84 12.39 24.68
N ASP A 215 38.91 13.72 24.60
CA ASP A 215 38.46 14.62 25.64
C ASP A 215 37.17 15.33 25.23
N ASN A 216 36.13 15.13 26.07
CA ASN A 216 34.78 15.69 26.07
C ASN A 216 33.70 14.97 25.23
N ALA A 217 32.93 14.13 25.94
CA ALA A 217 31.57 13.66 25.61
C ALA A 217 31.36 12.85 24.30
N GLY A 218 32.42 12.50 23.56
CA GLY A 218 32.33 11.59 22.41
C GLY A 218 31.51 12.14 21.24
N LYS A 219 31.50 13.46 21.04
CA LYS A 219 30.80 14.12 19.92
C LYS A 219 31.80 14.72 18.93
N VAL A 220 31.60 14.45 17.64
CA VAL A 220 32.40 14.99 16.53
C VAL A 220 31.47 15.61 15.49
N ILE A 221 31.87 16.74 14.91
CA ILE A 221 31.11 17.37 13.82
C ILE A 221 31.34 16.55 12.55
N PHE A 222 30.26 16.05 11.97
CA PHE A 222 30.29 15.30 10.72
C PHE A 222 29.53 16.06 9.64
N THR A 223 30.21 16.38 8.53
CA THR A 223 29.61 17.04 7.36
C THR A 223 29.62 16.08 6.18
N PRO A 224 28.50 15.39 5.88
CA PRO A 224 28.45 14.47 4.75
C PRO A 224 28.59 15.21 3.41
N LYS A 225 29.40 14.66 2.51
CA LYS A 225 29.67 15.18 1.17
C LYS A 225 29.07 14.31 0.07
N VAL A 226 29.03 13.00 0.31
CA VAL A 226 28.49 12.03 -0.65
C VAL A 226 27.79 10.89 0.09
N SER A 227 26.74 10.37 -0.53
CA SER A 227 26.13 9.10 -0.12
C SER A 227 26.46 8.01 -1.13
N LYS A 228 26.66 6.79 -0.64
CA LYS A 228 26.88 5.60 -1.47
C LYS A 228 26.06 4.44 -0.92
N ILE A 229 25.47 3.65 -1.81
CA ILE A 229 24.76 2.43 -1.44
C ILE A 229 25.52 1.22 -1.95
N TYR A 230 25.61 0.18 -1.13
CA TYR A 230 26.21 -1.10 -1.48
C TYR A 230 25.19 -2.22 -1.30
N CYS A 231 25.30 -3.25 -2.14
CA CYS A 231 24.61 -4.52 -1.98
C CYS A 231 25.66 -5.63 -1.98
N ASN A 232 25.70 -6.45 -0.93
CA ASN A 232 26.69 -7.51 -0.76
C ASN A 232 28.14 -7.03 -1.03
N ASN A 233 28.52 -5.91 -0.39
CA ASN A 233 29.81 -5.23 -0.54
C ASN A 233 30.11 -4.65 -1.95
N LYS A 234 29.19 -4.71 -2.90
CA LYS A 234 29.33 -4.12 -4.23
C LYS A 234 28.65 -2.75 -4.27
N LEU A 235 29.37 -1.72 -4.75
CA LEU A 235 28.82 -0.37 -4.93
C LEU A 235 27.73 -0.40 -6.01
N LEU A 236 26.59 0.24 -5.74
CA LEU A 236 25.55 0.45 -6.75
C LEU A 236 25.90 1.67 -7.58
N GLU A 237 26.14 1.50 -8.88
CA GLU A 237 26.57 2.62 -9.74
C GLU A 237 25.41 3.35 -10.41
N THR A 238 24.29 2.67 -10.63
CA THR A 238 23.17 3.24 -11.38
C THR A 238 22.18 3.98 -10.48
N LYS A 239 21.57 5.05 -11.00
CA LYS A 239 20.53 5.80 -10.29
C LYS A 239 19.35 4.92 -9.89
N LEU A 240 18.91 4.03 -10.79
CA LEU A 240 17.77 3.14 -10.53
C LEU A 240 18.06 2.17 -9.38
N GLU A 241 19.23 1.52 -9.36
CA GLU A 241 19.60 0.58 -8.30
C GLU A 241 19.79 1.31 -6.96
N ASN A 242 20.34 2.52 -6.96
CA ASN A 242 20.42 3.35 -5.75
C ASN A 242 19.02 3.71 -5.22
N GLU A 243 18.12 4.20 -6.07
CA GLU A 243 16.74 4.53 -5.67
C GLU A 243 15.99 3.29 -5.17
N LEU A 244 16.16 2.15 -5.84
CA LEU A 244 15.53 0.90 -5.46
C LEU A 244 16.09 0.36 -4.14
N ALA A 245 17.40 0.30 -3.96
CA ALA A 245 18.00 -0.17 -2.71
C ALA A 245 17.60 0.72 -1.53
N PHE A 246 17.57 2.05 -1.71
CA PHE A 246 17.12 2.97 -0.67
C PHE A 246 15.64 2.75 -0.33
N TYR A 247 14.78 2.55 -1.34
CA TYR A 247 13.39 2.18 -1.15
C TYR A 247 13.24 0.88 -0.34
N LEU A 248 14.02 -0.14 -0.70
CA LEU A 248 14.02 -1.44 -0.02
C LEU A 248 14.48 -1.33 1.44
N MET A 249 15.57 -0.63 1.73
CA MET A 249 16.04 -0.40 3.11
C MET A 249 14.95 0.23 3.99
N LYS A 250 14.18 1.17 3.42
CA LYS A 250 13.20 1.96 4.17
C LYS A 250 11.85 1.25 4.37
N TYR A 251 11.38 0.52 3.37
CA TYR A 251 9.99 0.06 3.31
C TYR A 251 9.82 -1.47 3.28
N SER A 252 10.91 -2.23 3.16
CA SER A 252 10.89 -3.69 3.25
C SER A 252 10.75 -4.18 4.69
N THR A 253 10.73 -5.51 4.86
CA THR A 253 10.79 -6.16 6.17
C THR A 253 12.15 -6.03 6.86
N TRP A 254 13.23 -5.72 6.11
CA TRP A 254 14.59 -5.64 6.66
C TRP A 254 14.70 -4.49 7.65
N LYS A 255 15.56 -4.66 8.66
CA LYS A 255 15.80 -3.65 9.69
C LYS A 255 17.26 -3.26 9.68
N GLU A 256 17.51 -2.04 10.14
CA GLU A 256 18.87 -1.60 10.44
C GLU A 256 19.40 -2.46 11.58
N THR A 257 20.43 -3.24 11.32
CA THR A 257 21.05 -4.14 12.30
C THR A 257 22.27 -3.50 12.95
N LYS A 258 22.96 -2.61 12.23
CA LYS A 258 24.17 -1.96 12.71
C LYS A 258 24.28 -0.53 12.18
N GLN A 259 24.83 0.33 13.03
CA GLN A 259 25.32 1.65 12.67
C GLN A 259 26.78 1.75 13.13
N GLU A 260 27.70 2.00 12.20
CA GLU A 260 29.13 2.00 12.50
C GLU A 260 29.82 3.25 11.93
N LEU A 261 30.81 3.77 12.67
CA LEU A 261 31.66 4.86 12.21
C LEU A 261 32.75 4.32 11.31
N ILE A 262 33.04 5.04 10.23
CA ILE A 262 34.17 4.78 9.34
C ILE A 262 35.30 5.69 9.81
N ILE A 263 36.27 5.12 10.52
CA ILE A 263 37.40 5.84 11.11
C ILE A 263 38.68 5.35 10.44
N GLU A 264 39.45 6.28 9.89
CA GLU A 264 40.77 5.98 9.33
C GLU A 264 41.79 6.94 9.94
N LYS A 265 42.94 6.43 10.39
CA LYS A 265 44.01 7.24 11.00
C LYS A 265 43.52 8.19 12.13
N GLY A 266 42.53 7.76 12.91
CA GLY A 266 41.96 8.55 14.01
C GLY A 266 40.95 9.64 13.59
N LYS A 267 40.68 9.81 12.29
CA LYS A 267 39.69 10.75 11.77
C LYS A 267 38.40 10.05 11.38
N LEU A 268 37.27 10.74 11.55
CA LEU A 268 35.95 10.29 11.10
C LEU A 268 35.75 10.62 9.61
N TYR A 269 35.62 9.57 8.79
CA TYR A 269 35.32 9.69 7.35
C TYR A 269 33.86 9.43 7.01
N GLY A 270 33.09 8.81 7.89
CA GLY A 270 31.70 8.53 7.58
C GLY A 270 30.97 7.71 8.61
N VAL A 271 29.71 7.45 8.28
CA VAL A 271 28.83 6.54 9.02
C VAL A 271 28.23 5.58 8.02
N ARG A 272 28.24 4.28 8.36
CA ARG A 272 27.53 3.24 7.60
C ARG A 272 26.36 2.69 8.40
N PHE A 273 25.24 2.53 7.71
CA PHE A 273 24.02 1.90 8.20
C PHE A 273 23.84 0.59 7.43
N ILE A 274 23.74 -0.52 8.15
CA ILE A 274 23.66 -1.87 7.58
C ILE A 274 22.27 -2.42 7.81
N TYR A 275 21.62 -2.84 6.72
CA TYR A 275 20.30 -3.46 6.71
C TYR A 275 20.46 -4.91 6.25
N SER A 276 20.03 -5.83 7.12
CA SER A 276 20.17 -7.26 6.90
C SER A 276 18.85 -7.97 7.19
N ALA A 277 18.68 -9.15 6.58
CA ALA A 277 17.63 -10.08 6.93
C ALA A 277 18.12 -11.12 7.94
N GLU A 278 17.19 -11.74 8.67
CA GLU A 278 17.42 -13.09 9.17
C GLU A 278 17.48 -14.03 7.95
N LYS A 279 18.60 -14.75 7.81
CA LYS A 279 18.89 -15.58 6.65
C LYS A 279 19.39 -16.94 7.12
N ASN A 280 18.88 -18.02 6.52
CA ASN A 280 19.39 -19.35 6.81
C ASN A 280 20.77 -19.54 6.17
N GLU A 281 21.64 -20.32 6.81
CA GLU A 281 22.93 -20.68 6.23
C GLU A 281 22.76 -21.31 4.84
N GLY A 282 23.54 -20.83 3.86
CA GLY A 282 23.55 -21.35 2.50
C GLY A 282 22.54 -20.72 1.53
N GLU A 283 21.57 -19.92 2.01
CA GLU A 283 20.73 -19.13 1.09
C GLU A 283 21.59 -18.06 0.38
N LEU A 284 21.20 -17.59 -0.79
CA LEU A 284 21.89 -16.47 -1.47
C LEU A 284 21.09 -15.17 -1.30
N PHE A 285 19.79 -15.25 -1.57
CA PHE A 285 18.84 -14.15 -1.46
C PHE A 285 18.10 -14.23 -0.13
N ALA A 286 17.69 -13.07 0.40
CA ALA A 286 16.81 -12.99 1.55
C ALA A 286 15.55 -12.16 1.21
N ASN A 287 14.43 -12.56 1.80
CA ASN A 287 13.11 -12.02 1.50
C ASN A 287 12.95 -10.58 2.03
N LEU A 288 12.54 -9.65 1.16
CA LEU A 288 12.23 -8.25 1.48
C LEU A 288 10.74 -8.04 1.80
N GLY A 289 9.91 -9.03 1.50
CA GLY A 289 8.46 -8.97 1.63
C GLY A 289 7.75 -8.63 0.32
N TRP A 290 6.47 -8.31 0.45
CA TRP A 290 5.56 -8.05 -0.66
C TRP A 290 5.61 -6.60 -1.12
N ARG A 291 5.55 -6.34 -2.43
CA ARG A 291 5.53 -4.98 -2.96
C ARG A 291 4.33 -4.18 -2.45
N SER A 292 3.14 -4.78 -2.40
CA SER A 292 1.93 -4.15 -1.86
C SER A 292 2.10 -3.72 -0.39
N SER A 293 2.80 -4.51 0.42
CA SER A 293 3.14 -4.17 1.82
C SER A 293 4.10 -2.99 1.89
N MET A 294 5.13 -2.94 1.05
CA MET A 294 6.07 -1.81 0.99
C MET A 294 5.35 -0.52 0.59
N ILE A 295 4.50 -0.57 -0.44
CA ILE A 295 3.67 0.57 -0.86
C ILE A 295 2.76 1.04 0.29
N SER A 296 2.19 0.10 1.04
CA SER A 296 1.35 0.39 2.20
C SER A 296 2.14 1.09 3.33
N GLU A 297 3.41 0.72 3.53
CA GLU A 297 4.30 1.44 4.46
C GLU A 297 4.63 2.86 3.98
N VAL A 298 4.89 3.07 2.68
CA VAL A 298 5.04 4.44 2.15
C VAL A 298 3.81 5.28 2.47
N PHE A 299 2.63 4.77 2.15
CA PHE A 299 1.37 5.46 2.43
C PHE A 299 1.17 5.74 3.90
N LYS A 300 1.52 4.80 4.77
CA LYS A 300 1.50 4.97 6.22
C LYS A 300 2.35 6.16 6.66
N THR A 301 3.58 6.30 6.15
CA THR A 301 4.47 7.43 6.51
C THR A 301 3.92 8.81 6.12
N LEU A 302 3.00 8.88 5.16
CA LEU A 302 2.42 10.12 4.67
C LEU A 302 1.06 10.45 5.32
N THR A 303 0.39 9.46 5.90
CA THR A 303 -1.01 9.57 6.35
C THR A 303 -1.19 9.32 7.84
N ILE A 304 -0.16 8.83 8.53
CA ILE A 304 -0.16 8.58 9.97
C ILE A 304 1.00 9.34 10.62
N LYS A 305 0.71 10.02 11.73
CA LYS A 305 1.68 10.67 12.60
C LYS A 305 1.31 10.45 14.06
N ASP A 306 2.26 10.06 14.89
CA ASP A 306 2.05 9.78 16.33
C ASP A 306 0.86 8.83 16.56
N ASP A 307 0.79 7.76 15.76
CA ASP A 307 -0.30 6.76 15.70
C ASP A 307 -1.70 7.28 15.35
N LYS A 308 -1.81 8.55 14.91
CA LYS A 308 -3.07 9.16 14.48
C LYS A 308 -3.13 9.34 12.98
N VAL A 309 -4.31 9.12 12.40
CA VAL A 309 -4.56 9.43 10.99
C VAL A 309 -4.60 10.94 10.82
N ILE A 310 -3.69 11.48 10.01
CA ILE A 310 -3.63 12.91 9.67
C ILE A 310 -4.19 13.19 8.27
N ALA A 311 -4.30 12.17 7.44
CA ALA A 311 -4.88 12.26 6.10
C ALA A 311 -5.48 10.90 5.68
N THR A 312 -6.58 10.94 4.93
CA THR A 312 -7.17 9.74 4.31
C THR A 312 -6.58 9.44 2.94
N GLU A 313 -5.89 10.42 2.34
CA GLU A 313 -5.29 10.35 1.01
C GLU A 313 -3.88 10.96 1.02
N SER A 314 -3.09 10.66 -0.01
CA SER A 314 -1.78 11.28 -0.22
C SER A 314 -1.84 12.39 -1.26
N PHE A 315 -0.92 13.35 -1.16
CA PHE A 315 -0.70 14.37 -2.19
C PHE A 315 0.18 13.85 -3.35
N LEU A 316 0.89 12.73 -3.15
CA LEU A 316 1.73 12.10 -4.18
C LEU A 316 0.88 11.30 -5.17
N ASN A 317 1.36 11.11 -6.39
CA ASN A 317 0.73 10.19 -7.35
C ASN A 317 1.07 8.74 -7.00
N PRO A 318 0.22 7.75 -7.38
CA PRO A 318 0.53 6.34 -7.16
C PRO A 318 1.88 5.88 -7.72
N SER A 319 2.37 6.41 -8.86
CA SER A 319 3.71 6.06 -9.36
C SER A 319 4.87 6.47 -8.44
N GLU A 320 4.66 7.37 -7.50
CA GLU A 320 5.69 7.87 -6.58
C GLU A 320 5.82 6.99 -5.33
N PHE A 321 4.94 6.00 -5.16
CA PHE A 321 4.93 5.09 -4.00
C PHE A 321 5.81 3.86 -4.16
N SER A 322 6.28 3.58 -5.38
CA SER A 322 7.21 2.49 -5.62
C SER A 322 8.11 2.79 -6.80
N ILE A 323 9.31 2.26 -6.75
CA ILE A 323 10.23 2.26 -7.88
C ILE A 323 9.79 1.16 -8.84
N GLN A 324 9.57 1.52 -10.11
CA GLN A 324 9.20 0.56 -11.14
C GLN A 324 10.44 -0.25 -11.56
N ILE A 325 10.33 -1.57 -11.48
CA ILE A 325 11.37 -2.49 -11.93
C ILE A 325 11.08 -2.77 -13.42
N PRO A 326 12.00 -2.41 -14.34
CA PRO A 326 11.80 -2.67 -15.77
C PRO A 326 11.90 -4.16 -16.09
N ASP A 327 11.19 -4.63 -17.11
CA ASP A 327 11.17 -6.05 -17.50
C ASP A 327 12.57 -6.59 -17.89
N ASN A 328 13.42 -5.73 -18.45
CA ASN A 328 14.81 -6.04 -18.79
C ASN A 328 15.82 -5.72 -17.67
N TYR A 329 15.39 -5.73 -16.41
CA TYR A 329 16.25 -5.36 -15.29
C TYR A 329 17.55 -6.18 -15.27
N LYS A 330 17.45 -7.51 -15.37
CA LYS A 330 18.60 -8.43 -15.35
C LYS A 330 19.61 -8.19 -16.47
N GLU A 331 19.18 -7.65 -17.60
CA GLU A 331 20.05 -7.41 -18.77
C GLU A 331 20.86 -6.12 -18.61
N LYS A 332 20.36 -5.16 -17.82
CA LYS A 332 20.91 -3.80 -17.70
C LYS A 332 21.53 -3.50 -16.34
N PHE A 333 21.17 -4.26 -15.31
CA PHE A 333 21.50 -3.99 -13.92
C PHE A 333 22.05 -5.27 -13.28
N ASN A 334 23.18 -5.16 -12.59
CA ASN A 334 23.87 -6.30 -11.99
C ASN A 334 24.50 -5.98 -10.62
N ASP A 335 24.34 -4.77 -10.10
CA ASP A 335 24.90 -4.35 -8.81
C ASP A 335 23.94 -4.68 -7.67
N LEU A 336 22.63 -4.64 -7.94
CA LEU A 336 21.57 -5.04 -7.03
C LEU A 336 20.81 -6.24 -7.61
N PRO A 337 21.23 -7.48 -7.31
CA PRO A 337 20.54 -8.68 -7.78
C PRO A 337 19.12 -8.77 -7.18
N LEU A 338 18.11 -8.89 -8.03
CA LEU A 338 16.73 -9.07 -7.59
C LEU A 338 16.23 -10.45 -7.95
N LEU A 339 15.53 -11.07 -7.00
CA LEU A 339 14.70 -12.23 -7.22
C LEU A 339 13.24 -11.81 -7.00
N ILE A 340 12.42 -12.02 -8.04
CA ILE A 340 11.01 -11.64 -8.08
C ILE A 340 10.19 -12.91 -8.09
N PHE A 341 9.47 -13.19 -7.00
CA PHE A 341 8.56 -14.33 -6.93
C PHE A 341 7.14 -13.88 -7.21
N ILE A 342 6.52 -14.50 -8.22
CA ILE A 342 5.13 -14.27 -8.59
C ILE A 342 4.31 -15.46 -8.07
N PRO A 343 3.60 -15.31 -6.95
CA PRO A 343 2.77 -16.38 -6.41
C PRO A 343 1.54 -16.57 -7.28
N LEU A 344 1.19 -17.84 -7.49
CA LEU A 344 -0.03 -18.26 -8.16
C LEU A 344 -1.01 -18.78 -7.10
N PRO A 345 -2.32 -18.52 -7.26
CA PRO A 345 -3.32 -18.97 -6.29
C PRO A 345 -3.37 -20.50 -6.24
N ASN A 346 -3.36 -21.03 -5.02
CA ASN A 346 -3.66 -22.43 -4.72
C ASN A 346 -5.01 -22.52 -4.01
N TYR A 347 -6.02 -23.03 -4.70
CA TYR A 347 -7.37 -23.23 -4.14
C TYR A 347 -7.54 -24.56 -3.40
N GLU A 348 -6.51 -25.42 -3.38
CA GLU A 348 -6.54 -26.61 -2.54
C GLU A 348 -6.53 -26.21 -1.06
N LYS A 349 -7.34 -26.89 -0.25
CA LYS A 349 -7.33 -26.68 1.20
C LYS A 349 -5.97 -27.08 1.76
N LEU A 350 -5.23 -26.10 2.27
CA LEU A 350 -4.02 -26.38 3.05
C LEU A 350 -4.40 -27.20 4.28
N LYS A 351 -3.87 -28.41 4.38
CA LYS A 351 -4.03 -29.26 5.56
C LYS A 351 -3.07 -28.79 6.63
N ARG A 352 -3.54 -28.67 7.87
CA ARG A 352 -2.67 -28.44 9.02
C ARG A 352 -1.77 -29.67 9.17
N VAL A 353 -0.48 -29.50 8.98
CA VAL A 353 0.50 -30.52 9.35
C VAL A 353 0.75 -30.32 10.85
N GLU A 354 0.23 -31.23 11.68
CA GLU A 354 0.68 -31.31 13.06
C GLU A 354 2.10 -31.84 13.04
N ILE A 355 3.06 -30.96 13.34
CA ILE A 355 4.44 -31.36 13.60
C ILE A 355 4.43 -31.89 15.04
N LEU A 356 4.50 -33.21 15.18
CA LEU A 356 4.59 -33.91 16.47
C LEU A 356 5.91 -33.62 17.20
#